data_AF-A0A9Q1HFG6-F1
#
_entry.id   AF-A0A9Q1HFG6-F1
#
_cell.length_a   1.000
_cell.length_b   1.000
_cell.length_c   1.000
_cell.angle_alpha   90.00
_cell.angle_beta   90.00
_cell.angle_gamma   90.00
#
_symmetry.space_group_name_H-M   'P 1'
#
loop_
_entity.id
_entity.type
_entity.pdbx_description
1 polymer ?
#
loop_
_entity_poly.entity_id
_entity_poly.type
_entity_poly.pdbx_seq_one_letter_code
_entity_poly.pdbx_strand_id
1 'polypeptide(L)'
;MDDFEVPPLRSLQDFLLESARFSSPAVHDPQRFTNRLVDNLLYYQTNYFLTAVIMFLLVGFMNPKSMMLGMVTMAVIIAAFVYFSNNKRETQKFKTQHPFLCGIGILFAASLLMYLFGSILVFVWGIMLPIAAILLHAAFRMRNLKNKVSKKLESLGIKRTPMGVILFELGLEDQARS
;
A
#
# COMPACT_ATOMS: atom_id res chain seq x y z
N MET A 1 -9.53 26.04 -3.51
CA MET A 1 -8.40 25.21 -3.09
C MET A 1 -9.02 24.16 -2.19
N ASP A 2 -9.06 22.91 -2.64
CA ASP A 2 -9.72 21.82 -1.91
C ASP A 2 -9.01 21.63 -0.57
N ASP A 3 -9.70 21.93 0.53
CA ASP A 3 -9.17 21.74 1.89
C ASP A 3 -9.04 20.24 2.17
N PHE A 4 -7.82 19.73 1.94
CA PHE A 4 -7.45 18.36 2.27
C PHE A 4 -7.30 18.26 3.79
N GLU A 5 -8.30 17.67 4.46
CA GLU A 5 -8.28 17.55 5.90
C GLU A 5 -7.61 16.23 6.31
N VAL A 6 -6.56 16.32 7.13
CA VAL A 6 -5.90 15.15 7.72
C VAL A 6 -6.79 14.64 8.87
N PRO A 7 -7.27 13.39 8.84
CA PRO A 7 -8.07 12.85 9.92
C PRO A 7 -7.29 12.84 11.26
N PRO A 8 -7.94 13.07 12.40
CA PRO A 8 -7.26 13.02 13.69
C PRO A 8 -6.79 11.60 14.00
N LEU A 9 -5.63 11.48 14.64
CA LEU A 9 -5.14 10.21 15.15
C LEU A 9 -6.09 9.68 16.24
N ARG A 10 -6.58 8.45 16.10
CA ARG A 10 -7.45 7.80 17.09
C ARG A 10 -6.63 7.20 18.21
N SER A 11 -7.19 7.19 19.42
CA SER A 11 -6.53 6.59 20.59
C SER A 11 -6.20 5.12 20.37
N LEU A 12 -5.10 4.65 20.97
CA LEU A 12 -4.69 3.24 20.91
C LEU A 12 -5.75 2.31 21.53
N GLN A 13 -6.48 2.80 22.54
CA GLN A 13 -7.57 2.06 23.18
C GLN A 13 -8.71 1.71 22.21
N ASP A 14 -9.08 2.66 21.35
CA ASP A 14 -10.11 2.47 20.30
C ASP A 14 -9.59 1.65 19.11
N PHE A 15 -8.30 1.80 18.80
CA PHE A 15 -7.66 1.14 17.67
C PHE A 15 -7.39 -0.35 17.93
N LEU A 16 -6.65 -0.71 18.99
CA LEU A 16 -6.13 -2.07 19.19
C LEU A 16 -6.47 -2.73 20.54
N LEU A 17 -6.73 -1.96 21.60
CA LEU A 17 -6.82 -2.50 22.96
C LEU A 17 -8.27 -2.80 23.38
N GLU A 18 -8.58 -2.77 24.68
CA GLU A 18 -9.81 -3.34 25.27
C GLU A 18 -11.15 -2.86 24.65
N SER A 19 -11.21 -1.65 24.11
CA SER A 19 -12.44 -1.17 23.46
C SER A 19 -12.58 -1.61 22.00
N ALA A 20 -11.54 -2.23 21.44
CA ALA A 20 -11.52 -2.78 20.10
C ALA A 20 -12.26 -4.11 20.04
N ARG A 21 -13.38 -4.12 19.32
CA ARG A 21 -14.18 -5.32 19.06
C ARG A 21 -13.77 -5.90 17.70
N PHE A 22 -13.30 -7.14 17.71
CA PHE A 22 -12.97 -7.90 16.52
C PHE A 22 -13.93 -9.08 16.35
N SER A 23 -14.26 -9.41 15.12
CA SER A 23 -15.01 -10.62 14.79
C SER A 23 -14.52 -11.17 13.45
N SER A 24 -14.88 -12.40 13.10
CA SER A 24 -14.59 -12.92 11.77
C SER A 24 -15.17 -12.00 10.69
N PRO A 25 -14.45 -11.80 9.56
CA PRO A 25 -14.98 -11.06 8.43
C PRO A 25 -16.26 -11.74 7.94
N ALA A 26 -17.24 -10.93 7.50
CA ALA A 26 -18.50 -11.43 6.98
C ALA A 26 -18.32 -11.97 5.55
N VAL A 27 -17.51 -13.02 5.36
CA VAL A 27 -17.14 -13.56 4.03
C VAL A 27 -18.37 -14.01 3.24
N HIS A 28 -19.44 -14.41 3.93
CA HIS A 28 -20.71 -14.82 3.33
C HIS A 28 -21.61 -13.65 2.88
N ASP A 29 -21.28 -12.41 3.27
CA ASP A 29 -22.00 -11.19 2.88
C ASP A 29 -20.98 -10.16 2.35
N PRO A 30 -20.68 -10.19 1.04
CA PRO A 30 -19.69 -9.35 0.41
C PRO A 30 -19.93 -7.85 0.65
N GLN A 31 -21.20 -7.43 0.65
CA GLN A 31 -21.57 -6.03 0.86
C GLN A 31 -21.23 -5.59 2.29
N ARG A 32 -21.59 -6.40 3.28
CA ARG A 32 -21.27 -6.12 4.69
C ARG A 32 -19.77 -6.14 4.95
N PHE A 33 -19.04 -7.06 4.31
CA PHE A 33 -17.58 -7.10 4.40
C PHE A 33 -16.95 -5.82 3.86
N THR A 34 -17.31 -5.42 2.63
CA THR A 34 -16.78 -4.20 1.99
C THR A 34 -17.13 -2.95 2.80
N ASN A 35 -18.38 -2.81 3.25
CA ASN A 35 -18.79 -1.68 4.09
C ASN A 35 -17.97 -1.60 5.39
N ARG A 36 -17.65 -2.74 6.00
CA ARG A 36 -16.82 -2.79 7.22
C ARG A 36 -15.37 -2.41 6.93
N LEU A 37 -14.82 -2.91 5.82
CA LEU A 37 -13.46 -2.57 5.39
C LEU A 37 -13.33 -1.06 5.15
N VAL A 38 -14.22 -0.49 4.34
CA VAL A 38 -14.26 0.93 3.98
C VAL A 38 -14.43 1.83 5.20
N ASP A 39 -15.38 1.53 6.07
CA ASP A 39 -15.61 2.30 7.31
C ASP A 39 -14.37 2.38 8.19
N ASN A 40 -13.69 1.25 8.36
CA ASN A 40 -12.52 1.19 9.20
C ASN A 40 -11.33 1.90 8.54
N LEU A 41 -11.14 1.74 7.23
CA LEU A 41 -10.08 2.42 6.44
C LEU A 41 -10.20 3.95 6.55
N LEU A 42 -11.40 4.49 6.44
CA LEU A 42 -11.66 5.92 6.59
C LEU A 42 -11.43 6.38 8.03
N TYR A 43 -12.04 5.70 9.00
CA TYR A 43 -12.05 6.16 10.39
C TYR A 43 -10.67 6.12 11.07
N TYR A 44 -9.86 5.10 10.77
CA TYR A 44 -8.52 4.89 11.33
C TYR A 44 -7.37 5.24 10.37
N GLN A 45 -7.63 6.02 9.31
CA GLN A 45 -6.65 6.36 8.28
C GLN A 45 -5.27 6.77 8.84
N THR A 46 -5.25 7.71 9.79
CA THR A 46 -4.00 8.21 10.38
C THR A 46 -3.29 7.15 11.23
N ASN A 47 -4.05 6.30 11.94
CA ASN A 47 -3.50 5.15 12.65
C ASN A 47 -2.87 4.16 11.67
N TYR A 48 -3.53 3.85 10.55
CA TYR A 48 -2.99 2.94 9.54
C TYR A 48 -1.73 3.48 8.88
N PHE A 49 -1.70 4.77 8.54
CA PHE A 49 -0.48 5.40 8.04
C PHE A 49 0.68 5.25 9.02
N LEU A 50 0.45 5.58 10.30
CA LEU A 50 1.47 5.43 11.34
C LEU A 50 1.90 3.96 11.52
N THR A 51 0.93 3.04 11.49
CA THR A 51 1.18 1.60 11.62
C THR A 51 2.05 1.10 10.47
N ALA A 52 1.81 1.57 9.24
CA ALA A 52 2.64 1.27 8.09
C ALA A 52 4.07 1.81 8.23
N VAL A 53 4.23 3.06 8.65
CA VAL A 53 5.55 3.65 8.88
C VAL A 53 6.31 2.86 9.93
N ILE A 54 5.69 2.55 11.08
CA ILE A 54 6.33 1.80 12.16
C ILE A 54 6.75 0.41 11.69
N MET A 55 5.87 -0.34 11.03
CA MET A 55 6.22 -1.68 10.53
C MET A 55 7.29 -1.65 9.45
N PHE A 56 7.23 -0.70 8.51
CA PHE A 56 8.25 -0.53 7.49
C PHE A 56 9.62 -0.26 8.12
N LEU A 57 9.66 0.66 9.10
CA LEU A 57 10.88 0.96 9.86
C LEU A 57 11.37 -0.26 10.64
N LEU A 58 10.49 -0.99 11.32
CA LEU A 58 10.86 -2.21 12.06
C LEU A 58 11.50 -3.26 11.14
N VAL A 59 10.87 -3.58 10.00
CA VAL A 59 11.44 -4.50 9.01
C VAL A 59 12.78 -3.97 8.48
N GLY A 60 12.86 -2.66 8.23
CA GLY A 60 14.08 -2.00 7.79
C GLY A 60 15.21 -2.09 8.81
N PHE A 61 14.93 -1.89 10.10
CA PHE A 61 15.92 -1.99 11.19
C PHE A 61 16.39 -3.43 11.43
N MET A 62 15.53 -4.43 11.18
CA MET A 62 15.93 -5.84 11.32
C MET A 62 16.94 -6.27 10.25
N ASN A 63 16.85 -5.71 9.02
CA ASN A 63 17.74 -6.05 7.90
C ASN A 63 18.12 -4.81 7.07
N PRO A 64 18.87 -3.85 7.64
CA PRO A 64 19.06 -2.53 7.02
C PRO A 64 19.84 -2.59 5.71
N LYS A 65 20.86 -3.44 5.62
CA LYS A 65 21.62 -3.66 4.39
C LYS A 65 20.72 -4.17 3.25
N SER A 66 19.96 -5.23 3.52
CA SER A 66 19.06 -5.83 2.53
C SER A 66 17.92 -4.89 2.14
N MET A 67 17.40 -4.10 3.08
CA MET A 67 16.39 -3.06 2.81
C MET A 67 16.91 -2.00 1.85
N MET A 68 18.10 -1.45 2.11
CA MET A 68 18.73 -0.43 1.25
C MET A 68 19.06 -0.99 -0.13
N LEU A 69 19.67 -2.18 -0.21
CA LEU A 69 19.96 -2.83 -1.48
C LEU A 69 18.67 -3.13 -2.27
N GLY A 70 17.62 -3.62 -1.61
CA GLY A 70 16.33 -3.89 -2.24
C GLY A 70 15.70 -2.63 -2.81
N MET A 71 15.71 -1.52 -2.05
CA MET A 71 15.18 -0.23 -2.49
C MET A 71 15.94 0.31 -3.71
N VAL A 72 17.28 0.33 -3.66
CA VAL A 72 18.11 0.80 -4.79
C VAL A 72 17.91 -0.09 -6.01
N THR A 73 17.88 -1.41 -5.82
CA THR A 73 17.69 -2.37 -6.92
C THR A 73 16.33 -2.16 -7.58
N MET A 74 15.26 -2.01 -6.80
CA MET A 74 13.93 -1.72 -7.34
C MET A 74 13.87 -0.38 -8.07
N ALA A 75 14.50 0.67 -7.54
CA ALA A 75 14.57 1.97 -8.21
C ALA A 75 15.30 1.87 -9.56
N VAL A 76 16.40 1.13 -9.64
CA VAL A 76 17.14 0.89 -10.89
C VAL A 76 16.31 0.08 -11.88
N ILE A 77 15.61 -0.98 -11.44
CA ILE A 77 14.72 -1.77 -12.30
C ILE A 77 13.63 -0.87 -12.90
N ILE A 78 12.98 -0.04 -12.09
CA ILE A 78 11.92 0.87 -12.55
C ILE A 78 12.49 1.92 -13.52
N ALA A 79 13.62 2.54 -13.17
CA ALA A 79 14.26 3.54 -14.02
C ALA A 79 14.71 2.95 -15.36
N ALA A 80 15.31 1.76 -15.36
CA ALA A 80 15.69 1.04 -16.56
C ALA A 80 14.46 0.70 -17.41
N PHE A 81 13.39 0.20 -16.81
CA PHE A 81 12.13 -0.09 -17.50
C PHE A 81 11.55 1.17 -18.16
N VAL A 82 11.45 2.28 -17.43
CA VAL A 82 10.95 3.56 -17.95
C VAL A 82 11.83 4.06 -19.10
N TYR A 83 13.15 4.02 -18.94
CA TYR A 83 14.10 4.43 -19.97
C TYR A 83 13.95 3.61 -21.26
N PHE A 84 13.96 2.28 -21.17
CA PHE A 84 13.83 1.42 -22.34
C PHE A 84 12.44 1.49 -22.97
N SER A 85 11.39 1.69 -22.16
CA SER A 85 10.02 1.88 -22.66
C SER A 85 9.86 3.19 -23.44
N ASN A 86 10.57 4.25 -23.04
CA ASN A 86 10.52 5.54 -23.73
C ASN A 86 11.43 5.58 -24.97
N ASN A 87 12.56 4.85 -24.96
CA ASN A 87 13.58 4.93 -26.01
C ASN A 87 13.55 3.75 -27.00
N LYS A 88 12.34 3.22 -27.31
CA LYS A 88 12.15 1.98 -28.09
C LYS A 88 12.96 1.90 -29.39
N ARG A 89 13.04 2.98 -30.17
CA ARG A 89 13.76 3.00 -31.46
C ARG A 89 15.26 2.79 -31.29
N GLU A 90 15.86 3.45 -30.31
CA GLU A 90 17.30 3.33 -30.02
C GLU A 90 17.62 1.96 -29.41
N THR A 91 16.75 1.46 -28.52
CA THR A 91 16.87 0.10 -27.97
C THR A 91 16.77 -0.98 -29.06
N GLN A 92 15.85 -0.81 -30.02
CA GLN A 92 15.72 -1.74 -31.15
C GLN A 92 16.94 -1.71 -32.06
N LYS A 93 17.44 -0.52 -32.43
CA LYS A 93 18.67 -0.38 -33.21
C LYS A 93 19.85 -1.07 -32.53
N PHE A 94 20.07 -0.80 -31.25
CA PHE A 94 21.15 -1.41 -30.47
C PHE A 94 21.03 -2.93 -30.41
N LYS A 95 19.81 -3.46 -30.22
CA LYS A 95 19.54 -4.91 -30.24
C LYS A 95 19.86 -5.54 -31.59
N THR A 96 19.53 -4.87 -32.70
CA THR A 96 19.83 -5.38 -34.05
C THR A 96 21.30 -5.28 -34.42
N GLN A 97 22.00 -4.23 -33.98
CA GLN A 97 23.41 -3.99 -34.28
C GLN A 97 24.33 -4.86 -33.41
N HIS A 98 23.96 -5.12 -32.16
CA HIS A 98 24.79 -5.83 -31.18
C HIS A 98 24.02 -6.92 -30.42
N PRO A 99 23.51 -7.96 -31.11
CA PRO A 99 22.68 -8.99 -30.50
C PRO A 99 23.40 -9.80 -29.40
N PHE A 100 24.69 -10.10 -29.58
CA PHE A 100 25.48 -10.83 -28.59
C PHE A 100 25.69 -10.03 -27.29
N LEU A 101 26.01 -8.73 -27.39
CA LEU A 101 26.15 -7.86 -26.22
C LEU A 101 24.84 -7.73 -25.44
N CYS A 102 23.71 -7.67 -26.14
CA CYS A 102 22.40 -7.69 -25.50
C CYS A 102 22.15 -9.00 -24.75
N GLY A 103 22.49 -10.15 -25.34
CA GLY A 103 22.38 -11.45 -24.67
C GLY A 103 23.23 -11.54 -23.40
N ILE A 104 24.50 -11.13 -23.48
CA ILE A 104 25.41 -11.08 -22.32
C ILE A 104 24.87 -10.13 -21.24
N GLY A 105 24.40 -8.94 -21.64
CA GLY A 105 23.82 -7.96 -20.72
C GLY A 105 22.57 -8.50 -19.99
N ILE A 106 21.70 -9.22 -20.69
CA ILE A 106 20.52 -9.86 -20.08
C ILE A 106 20.94 -10.94 -19.08
N LEU A 107 21.90 -11.80 -19.44
CA LEU A 107 22.39 -12.85 -18.53
C LEU A 107 23.06 -12.27 -17.29
N PHE A 108 23.85 -11.20 -17.44
CA PHE A 108 24.45 -10.48 -16.33
C PHE A 108 23.40 -9.80 -15.44
N ALA A 109 22.40 -9.13 -16.04
CA ALA A 109 21.31 -8.55 -15.28
C ALA A 109 20.52 -9.62 -14.52
N ALA A 110 20.22 -10.76 -15.15
CA ALA A 110 19.52 -11.87 -14.50
C ALA A 110 20.32 -12.46 -13.34
N SER A 111 21.62 -12.69 -13.50
CA SER A 111 22.47 -13.21 -12.41
C SER A 111 22.59 -12.21 -11.26
N LEU A 112 22.71 -10.91 -11.55
CA LEU A 112 22.70 -9.85 -10.55
C LEU A 112 21.37 -9.79 -9.79
N LEU A 113 20.23 -9.91 -10.48
CA LEU A 113 18.91 -9.96 -9.85
C LEU A 113 18.74 -11.19 -8.96
N MET A 114 19.23 -12.35 -9.39
CA MET A 114 19.25 -13.57 -8.57
C MET A 114 20.08 -13.36 -7.29
N TYR A 115 21.24 -12.72 -7.40
CA TYR A 115 22.08 -12.38 -6.25
C TYR A 115 21.39 -11.41 -5.28
N LEU A 116 20.65 -10.44 -5.80
CA LEU A 116 19.94 -9.41 -5.01
C LEU A 116 18.53 -9.82 -4.60
N PHE A 117 18.07 -11.01 -4.98
CA PHE A 117 16.68 -11.45 -4.80
C PHE A 117 16.22 -11.38 -3.34
N GLY A 118 17.05 -11.82 -2.40
CA GLY A 118 16.73 -11.73 -0.96
C GLY A 118 16.55 -10.29 -0.49
N SER A 119 17.32 -9.34 -1.03
CA SER A 119 17.19 -7.91 -0.71
C SER A 119 15.91 -7.32 -1.29
N ILE A 120 15.57 -7.67 -2.52
CA ILE A 120 14.29 -7.31 -3.14
C ILE A 120 13.13 -7.84 -2.31
N LEU A 121 13.20 -9.10 -1.87
CA LEU A 121 12.16 -9.74 -1.07
C LEU A 121 11.97 -9.04 0.28
N VAL A 122 13.06 -8.65 0.96
CA VAL A 122 12.99 -7.86 2.21
C VAL A 122 12.29 -6.51 1.98
N PHE A 123 12.63 -5.80 0.90
CA PHE A 123 12.00 -4.53 0.57
C PHE A 123 10.50 -4.69 0.25
N VAL A 124 10.16 -5.69 -0.58
CA VAL A 124 8.76 -6.00 -0.93
C VAL A 124 7.95 -6.38 0.31
N TRP A 125 8.47 -7.23 1.19
CA TRP A 125 7.81 -7.56 2.45
C TRP A 125 7.69 -6.36 3.39
N GLY A 126 8.68 -5.47 3.41
CA GLY A 126 8.61 -4.21 4.15
C GLY A 126 7.39 -3.37 3.78
N ILE A 127 6.92 -3.45 2.53
CA ILE A 127 5.72 -2.74 2.04
C ILE A 127 4.46 -3.62 2.20
N MET A 128 4.54 -4.91 1.84
CA MET A 128 3.39 -5.81 1.83
C MET A 128 2.88 -6.16 3.23
N LEU A 129 3.77 -6.34 4.23
CA LEU A 129 3.36 -6.65 5.60
C LEU A 129 2.47 -5.54 6.20
N PRO A 130 2.84 -4.25 6.11
CA PRO A 130 1.95 -3.17 6.48
C PRO A 130 0.57 -3.21 5.86
N ILE A 131 0.50 -3.38 4.54
CA ILE A 131 -0.76 -3.38 3.81
C ILE A 131 -1.63 -4.55 4.27
N ALA A 132 -1.03 -5.75 4.39
CA ALA A 132 -1.74 -6.92 4.87
C ALA A 132 -2.25 -6.72 6.31
N ALA A 133 -1.44 -6.20 7.22
CA ALA A 133 -1.84 -5.93 8.60
C ALA A 133 -2.97 -4.90 8.68
N ILE A 134 -2.93 -3.83 7.87
CA ILE A 134 -3.99 -2.81 7.78
C ILE A 134 -5.29 -3.44 7.27
N LEU A 135 -5.22 -4.22 6.19
CA LEU A 135 -6.39 -4.87 5.61
C LEU A 135 -6.97 -5.91 6.56
N LEU A 136 -6.13 -6.69 7.25
CA LEU A 136 -6.58 -7.62 8.28
C LEU A 136 -7.25 -6.87 9.44
N HIS A 137 -6.61 -5.82 9.96
CA HIS A 137 -7.22 -5.03 11.02
C HIS A 137 -8.57 -4.44 10.59
N ALA A 138 -8.65 -3.80 9.43
CA ALA A 138 -9.87 -3.21 8.89
C ALA A 138 -10.94 -4.28 8.59
N ALA A 139 -10.52 -5.46 8.09
CA ALA A 139 -11.39 -6.56 7.79
C ALA A 139 -11.94 -7.22 9.04
N PHE A 140 -11.19 -7.31 10.15
CA PHE A 140 -11.57 -7.99 11.40
C PHE A 140 -12.27 -7.07 12.42
N ARG A 141 -12.04 -5.75 12.35
CA ARG A 141 -12.63 -4.78 13.29
C ARG A 141 -14.13 -4.61 13.02
N MET A 142 -14.94 -4.77 14.06
CA MET A 142 -16.38 -4.50 14.01
C MET A 142 -16.66 -3.00 13.88
N ARG A 143 -17.66 -2.63 13.06
CA ARG A 143 -18.10 -1.24 12.87
C ARG A 143 -18.46 -0.62 14.23
N ASN A 144 -17.78 0.47 14.61
CA ASN A 144 -18.12 1.25 15.80
C ASN A 144 -19.27 2.22 15.47
N LEU A 145 -20.19 2.49 16.39
CA LEU A 145 -21.29 3.46 16.17
C LEU A 145 -20.77 4.88 15.91
N LYS A 146 -19.60 5.21 16.49
CA LYS A 146 -18.86 6.45 16.21
C LYS A 146 -18.42 6.55 14.73
N ASN A 147 -18.12 5.43 14.09
CA ASN A 147 -17.78 5.38 12.67
C ASN A 147 -18.99 5.78 11.82
N LYS A 148 -20.21 5.34 12.18
CA LYS A 148 -21.44 5.74 11.48
C LYS A 148 -21.75 7.24 11.58
N VAL A 149 -21.46 7.85 12.74
CA VAL A 149 -21.70 9.29 12.97
C VAL A 149 -20.66 10.15 12.25
N SER A 150 -19.38 9.78 12.32
CA SER A 150 -18.32 10.44 11.53
C SER A 150 -18.60 10.33 10.03
N LYS A 151 -19.11 9.17 9.59
CA LYS A 151 -19.44 8.88 8.18
C LYS A 151 -20.62 9.68 7.65
N LYS A 152 -21.66 9.92 8.46
CA LYS A 152 -22.74 10.87 8.11
C LYS A 152 -22.26 12.31 8.02
N LEU A 153 -21.25 12.69 8.80
CA LEU A 153 -20.64 14.01 8.71
C LEU A 153 -19.81 14.17 7.43
N GLU A 154 -19.15 13.09 6.98
CA GLU A 154 -18.41 13.02 5.71
C GLU A 154 -19.33 12.95 4.48
N SER A 155 -20.45 12.21 4.55
CA SER A 155 -21.43 12.08 3.45
C SER A 155 -22.18 13.38 3.14
N LEU A 156 -22.10 14.38 4.02
CA LEU A 156 -22.62 15.74 3.81
C LEU A 156 -21.64 16.65 3.03
N GLY A 157 -20.54 16.09 2.51
CA GLY A 157 -19.62 16.80 1.60
C GLY A 157 -18.54 17.62 2.31
N ILE A 158 -18.23 17.33 3.59
CA ILE A 158 -17.40 18.22 4.41
C ILE A 158 -15.88 17.90 4.32
N LYS A 159 -15.42 16.72 3.87
CA LYS A 159 -13.97 16.37 3.92
C LYS A 159 -13.47 15.53 2.74
N ARG A 160 -12.42 15.99 2.04
CA ARG A 160 -11.61 15.17 1.12
C ARG A 160 -10.38 14.65 1.86
N THR A 161 -10.43 13.42 2.34
CA THR A 161 -9.28 12.76 2.98
C THR A 161 -8.50 11.94 1.94
N PRO A 162 -7.18 11.71 2.13
CA PRO A 162 -6.41 10.88 1.23
C PRO A 162 -7.00 9.47 1.01
N MET A 163 -7.50 8.81 2.07
CA MET A 163 -8.12 7.49 1.93
C MET A 163 -9.45 7.58 1.17
N GLY A 164 -10.21 8.66 1.35
CA GLY A 164 -11.44 8.90 0.60
C GLY A 164 -11.19 9.00 -0.90
N VAL A 165 -10.12 9.68 -1.32
CA VAL A 165 -9.70 9.75 -2.73
C VAL A 165 -9.31 8.36 -3.25
N ILE A 166 -8.53 7.60 -2.50
CA ILE A 166 -8.14 6.23 -2.90
C ILE A 166 -9.38 5.34 -3.09
N LEU A 167 -10.34 5.41 -2.16
CA LEU A 167 -11.56 4.60 -2.25
C LEU A 167 -12.46 5.02 -3.42
N PHE A 168 -12.50 6.32 -3.74
CA PHE A 168 -13.20 6.83 -4.92
C PHE A 168 -12.61 6.25 -6.21
N GLU A 169 -11.28 6.29 -6.37
CA GLU A 169 -10.58 5.71 -7.52
C GLU A 169 -10.77 4.19 -7.63
N LEU A 170 -11.00 3.50 -6.50
CA LEU A 170 -11.31 2.07 -6.46
C LEU A 170 -12.79 1.75 -6.74
N GLY A 171 -13.64 2.74 -7.02
CA GLY A 171 -15.07 2.56 -7.26
C GLY A 171 -15.86 2.16 -5.99
N LEU A 172 -15.33 2.47 -4.81
CA LEU A 172 -15.93 2.12 -3.50
C LEU A 172 -16.69 3.29 -2.87
N GLU A 173 -17.06 4.30 -3.65
CA GLU A 173 -17.64 5.55 -3.16
C GLU A 173 -19.03 5.37 -2.55
N ASP A 174 -19.87 4.51 -3.10
CA ASP A 174 -21.21 4.24 -2.57
C ASP A 174 -21.13 3.52 -1.21
N GLN A 175 -20.13 2.66 -1.04
CA GLN A 175 -19.85 2.03 0.25
C GLN A 175 -19.17 2.99 1.21
N ALA A 176 -18.47 4.03 0.73
CA ALA A 176 -17.94 5.11 1.56
C ALA A 176 -19.02 6.11 1.99
N ARG A 177 -20.12 6.25 1.23
CA ARG A 177 -21.24 7.18 1.49
C ARG A 177 -22.43 6.57 2.24
N SER A 178 -22.56 5.23 2.32
CA SER A 178 -23.70 4.51 2.93
C SER A 178 -23.61 4.18 4.42
#